data_AF-A0A953M7D7-F1
#
_entry.id   AF-A0A953M7D7-F1
#
_cell.length_a   1.000
_cell.length_b   1.000
_cell.length_c   1.000
_cell.angle_alpha   90.00
_cell.angle_beta   90.00
_cell.angle_gamma   90.00
#
_symmetry.space_group_name_H-M   'P 1'
#
loop_
_entity.id
_entity.type
_entity.pdbx_description
1 polymer ?
#
loop_
_entity_poly.entity_id
_entity_poly.type
_entity_poly.pdbx_seq_one_letter_code
_entity_poly.pdbx_strand_id
1 'polypeptide(L)'
;MDLKTFRSSTMAGALAEVKHDLGADAVILRTRSFKAGGVLGFGGNTIVEITAAKDSPAAGTYRPSRRTAERSAEPKPVAHTVTPTTPVRVDANAPERAAAVDLNTQVAAAADRAARRGLPATRVDLRPVSADAHAALEAELASIRGLVSQVLQTTRRTAVRVDGTDSLTFTPGDRVDPLFDLYNTLTEQDLPHQVIDDLIAGTRDELSAGELADPAIVRETLLRRLASTLRVAGPTAPTGEGPIVETLVGPTGVGKTTTIAKLAAAHKLRYGRAVGLITADTYRIAAVEQLRTYAGIIGIPLEVVLTPDEMAAARDRFASCDVVLIDTPGRSPRDKARL
;
A
#
# COMPACT_ATOMS: atom_id res chain seq x y z
N MET A 1 9.23 -25.30 -22.79
CA MET A 1 8.39 -24.09 -22.65
C MET A 1 8.78 -23.17 -23.80
N ASP A 2 7.99 -23.20 -24.87
CA ASP A 2 8.26 -22.38 -26.04
C ASP A 2 7.77 -20.95 -25.78
N LEU A 3 8.73 -20.04 -25.59
CA LEU A 3 8.46 -18.63 -25.29
C LEU A 3 8.46 -17.82 -26.59
N LYS A 4 7.36 -17.11 -26.87
CA LYS A 4 7.25 -16.22 -28.03
C LYS A 4 6.75 -14.84 -27.63
N THR A 5 7.17 -13.83 -28.39
CA THR A 5 6.78 -12.44 -28.18
C THR A 5 6.05 -11.89 -29.40
N PHE A 6 4.89 -11.28 -29.16
CA PHE A 6 3.97 -10.75 -30.16
C PHE A 6 3.85 -9.24 -30.00
N ARG A 7 3.70 -8.51 -31.10
CA ARG A 7 3.67 -7.04 -31.10
C ARG A 7 2.58 -6.53 -32.00
N SER A 8 1.73 -5.65 -31.47
CA SER A 8 0.66 -5.02 -32.24
C SER A 8 0.44 -3.57 -31.80
N SER A 9 -0.19 -2.76 -32.66
CA SER A 9 -0.58 -1.38 -32.32
C SER A 9 -1.75 -1.34 -31.32
N THR A 10 -2.43 -2.46 -31.11
CA THR A 10 -3.54 -2.60 -30.17
C THR A 10 -3.40 -3.85 -29.32
N MET A 11 -3.95 -3.82 -28.10
CA MET A 11 -3.99 -4.99 -27.23
C MET A 11 -4.78 -6.15 -27.86
N ALA A 12 -5.91 -5.83 -28.51
CA ALA A 12 -6.74 -6.83 -29.17
C ALA A 12 -5.99 -7.55 -30.31
N GLY A 13 -5.21 -6.81 -31.11
CA GLY A 13 -4.38 -7.40 -32.15
C GLY A 13 -3.29 -8.32 -31.59
N ALA A 14 -2.58 -7.88 -30.54
CA ALA A 14 -1.53 -8.69 -29.91
C ALA A 14 -2.09 -9.98 -29.29
N LEU A 15 -3.26 -9.94 -28.67
CA LEU A 15 -3.94 -11.12 -28.12
C LEU A 15 -4.48 -12.05 -29.21
N ALA A 16 -4.96 -11.50 -30.33
CA ALA A 16 -5.39 -12.30 -31.48
C ALA A 16 -4.23 -13.09 -32.08
N GLU A 17 -3.05 -12.48 -32.19
CA GLU A 17 -1.81 -13.16 -32.64
C GLU A 17 -1.38 -14.26 -31.67
N VAL A 18 -1.39 -14.00 -30.36
CA VAL A 18 -1.08 -15.01 -29.33
C VAL A 18 -2.04 -16.20 -29.45
N LYS A 19 -3.34 -15.94 -29.58
CA LYS A 19 -4.35 -16.99 -29.71
C LYS A 19 -4.22 -17.79 -31.00
N HIS A 20 -3.87 -17.12 -32.10
CA HIS A 20 -3.67 -17.77 -33.40
C HIS A 20 -2.44 -18.68 -33.41
N ASP A 21 -1.32 -18.27 -32.81
CA ASP A 21 -0.05 -19.01 -32.87
C ASP A 21 0.11 -20.02 -31.71
N LEU A 22 -0.25 -19.66 -30.48
CA LEU A 22 -0.06 -20.51 -29.29
C LEU A 22 -1.34 -21.22 -28.84
N GLY A 23 -2.50 -20.85 -29.39
CA GLY A 23 -3.81 -21.41 -29.01
C GLY A 23 -4.47 -20.67 -27.85
N ALA A 24 -5.68 -21.09 -27.48
CA ALA A 24 -6.46 -20.45 -26.43
C ALA A 24 -5.89 -20.65 -25.02
N ASP A 25 -5.05 -21.68 -24.81
CA ASP A 25 -4.48 -22.07 -23.51
C ASP A 25 -3.10 -21.43 -23.23
N ALA A 26 -2.71 -20.41 -24.00
CA ALA A 26 -1.42 -19.74 -23.83
C ALA A 26 -1.35 -18.96 -22.50
N VAL A 27 -0.25 -19.10 -21.78
CA VAL A 27 0.01 -18.33 -20.55
C VAL A 27 0.78 -17.07 -20.91
N ILE A 28 0.21 -15.91 -20.60
CA ILE A 28 0.87 -14.60 -20.79
C ILE A 28 1.81 -14.38 -19.60
N LEU A 29 3.11 -14.24 -19.89
CA LEU A 29 4.13 -14.01 -18.87
C LEU A 29 4.42 -12.53 -18.64
N ARG A 30 4.39 -11.73 -19.72
CA ARG A 30 4.72 -10.31 -19.66
C ARG A 30 3.94 -9.52 -20.69
N THR A 31 3.45 -8.36 -20.28
CA THR A 31 2.83 -7.38 -21.17
C THR A 31 3.45 -6.02 -20.91
N ARG A 32 3.84 -5.32 -21.98
CA ARG A 32 4.27 -3.91 -21.89
C ARG A 32 3.75 -3.12 -23.07
N SER A 33 3.56 -1.83 -22.85
CA SER A 33 3.22 -0.87 -23.91
C SER A 33 4.26 0.22 -23.95
N PHE A 34 4.74 0.55 -25.14
CA PHE A 34 5.72 1.62 -25.34
C PHE A 34 5.43 2.38 -26.63
N LYS A 35 5.84 3.65 -26.70
CA LYS A 35 5.77 4.42 -27.94
C LYS A 35 6.99 4.09 -28.79
N ALA A 36 6.78 3.71 -30.04
CA ALA A 36 7.83 3.44 -31.00
C ALA A 36 7.69 4.35 -32.22
N GLY A 37 8.80 4.92 -32.67
CA GLY A 37 8.83 5.92 -33.74
C GLY A 37 8.56 7.35 -33.25
N GLY A 38 8.88 8.32 -34.11
CA GLY A 38 8.82 9.77 -33.83
C GLY A 38 10.20 10.42 -33.80
N VAL A 39 10.36 11.54 -34.51
CA VAL A 39 11.57 12.38 -34.40
C VAL A 39 11.40 13.27 -33.17
N LEU A 40 12.38 13.25 -32.27
CA LEU A 40 12.42 14.13 -31.09
C LEU A 40 11.23 14.01 -30.10
N GLY A 41 10.64 12.82 -29.96
CA GLY A 41 9.61 12.57 -28.93
C GLY A 41 8.18 13.01 -29.29
N PHE A 42 7.96 13.54 -30.51
CA PHE A 42 6.64 13.87 -31.02
C PHE A 42 6.12 12.76 -31.97
N GLY A 43 4.85 12.35 -31.77
CA GLY A 43 4.10 11.54 -32.73
C GLY A 43 4.35 10.02 -32.74
N GLY A 44 4.96 9.44 -31.70
CA GLY A 44 5.21 7.99 -31.65
C GLY A 44 3.94 7.15 -31.52
N ASN A 45 3.85 6.07 -32.30
CA ASN A 45 2.73 5.13 -32.26
C ASN A 45 2.86 4.21 -31.05
N THR A 46 1.75 3.95 -30.36
CA THR A 46 1.73 3.04 -29.22
C THR A 46 1.80 1.60 -29.73
N ILE A 47 2.79 0.83 -29.25
CA ILE A 47 2.94 -0.59 -29.53
C ILE A 47 2.75 -1.36 -28.23
N VAL A 48 1.95 -2.41 -28.29
CA VAL A 48 1.76 -3.42 -27.24
C VAL A 48 2.63 -4.62 -27.57
N GLU A 49 3.43 -5.06 -26.61
CA GLU A 49 4.24 -6.27 -26.69
C GLU A 49 3.77 -7.28 -25.63
N ILE A 50 3.48 -8.51 -26.05
CA ILE A 50 3.05 -9.61 -25.19
C ILE A 50 4.03 -10.78 -25.35
N THR A 51 4.60 -11.25 -24.25
CA THR A 51 5.37 -12.48 -24.19
C THR A 51 4.50 -13.58 -23.59
N ALA A 52 4.31 -14.68 -24.33
CA ALA A 52 3.46 -15.81 -23.95
C ALA A 52 4.15 -17.15 -24.24
N ALA A 53 3.68 -18.22 -23.59
CA ALA A 53 4.21 -19.57 -23.75
C ALA A 53 3.11 -20.64 -23.77
N LYS A 54 3.38 -21.76 -24.45
CA LYS A 54 2.52 -22.95 -24.49
C LYS A 54 3.14 -24.08 -23.67
N ASP A 55 2.62 -24.26 -22.46
CA ASP A 55 2.53 -25.49 -21.66
C ASP A 55 2.26 -25.13 -20.19
N SER A 56 1.32 -25.86 -19.60
CA SER A 56 0.85 -25.69 -18.23
C SER A 56 1.28 -26.91 -17.41
N PRO A 57 1.93 -26.77 -16.24
CA PRO A 57 1.75 -27.76 -15.20
C PRO A 57 0.46 -27.46 -14.45
N ALA A 58 -0.36 -28.49 -14.32
CA ALA A 58 -1.65 -28.52 -13.66
C ALA A 58 -1.67 -27.88 -12.27
N ALA A 59 -2.87 -27.43 -11.90
CA ALA A 59 -3.25 -26.93 -10.61
C ALA A 59 -2.80 -27.81 -9.43
N GLY A 60 -2.48 -27.15 -8.32
CA GLY A 60 -2.60 -27.72 -6.98
C GLY A 60 -1.27 -28.06 -6.31
N THR A 61 -0.69 -27.09 -5.62
CA THR A 61 -0.46 -27.12 -4.16
C THR A 61 0.52 -26.01 -3.79
N TYR A 62 0.03 -25.06 -3.01
CA TYR A 62 0.88 -24.18 -2.22
C TYR A 62 1.65 -25.05 -1.21
N ARG A 63 2.98 -25.07 -1.33
CA ARG A 63 3.89 -25.54 -0.28
C ARG A 63 5.19 -24.73 -0.32
N PRO A 64 5.43 -23.84 0.67
CA PRO A 64 6.72 -23.19 0.78
C PRO A 64 7.66 -24.15 1.53
N SER A 65 8.81 -24.51 0.96
CA SER A 65 10.05 -24.61 1.75
C SER A 65 11.28 -24.83 0.87
N ARG A 66 12.37 -24.18 1.32
CA ARG A 66 13.78 -24.57 1.16
C ARG A 66 14.39 -24.45 -0.25
N ARG A 67 14.90 -23.26 -0.54
CA ARG A 67 16.17 -23.14 -1.28
C ARG A 67 17.31 -23.41 -0.32
N THR A 68 17.78 -24.65 -0.34
CA THR A 68 19.20 -24.95 -0.15
C THR A 68 19.97 -24.45 -1.37
N ALA A 69 21.15 -23.92 -1.06
CA ALA A 69 22.28 -23.54 -1.90
C ALA A 69 22.24 -23.94 -3.38
N GLU A 70 22.58 -22.99 -4.27
CA GLU A 70 23.82 -23.13 -5.04
C GLU A 70 24.23 -21.84 -5.79
N ARG A 71 25.42 -21.38 -5.40
CA ARG A 71 26.53 -20.85 -6.20
C ARG A 71 26.20 -19.78 -7.25
N SER A 72 26.49 -18.54 -6.88
CA SER A 72 27.05 -17.55 -7.81
C SER A 72 28.44 -17.14 -7.32
N ALA A 73 29.33 -16.93 -8.29
CA ALA A 73 30.78 -16.96 -8.19
C ALA A 73 31.40 -15.99 -7.16
N GLU A 74 32.51 -16.42 -6.54
CA GLU A 74 33.39 -15.60 -5.71
C GLU A 74 34.02 -14.45 -6.54
N PRO A 75 34.02 -13.21 -6.03
CA PRO A 75 34.89 -12.16 -6.51
C PRO A 75 36.30 -12.33 -5.92
N LYS A 76 37.33 -12.23 -6.78
CA LYS A 76 38.74 -12.31 -6.39
C LYS A 76 39.12 -11.21 -5.39
N PRO A 77 39.97 -11.50 -4.39
CA PRO A 77 40.37 -10.52 -3.39
C PRO A 77 41.35 -9.50 -4.00
N VAL A 78 41.01 -8.23 -3.92
CA VAL A 78 41.97 -7.13 -4.11
C VAL A 78 42.47 -6.76 -2.72
N ALA A 79 43.74 -7.00 -2.46
CA ALA A 79 44.38 -6.63 -1.19
C ALA A 79 44.52 -5.10 -1.12
N HIS A 80 43.73 -4.46 -0.27
CA HIS A 80 43.96 -3.08 0.16
C HIS A 80 44.66 -3.09 1.51
N THR A 81 45.95 -2.78 1.52
CA THR A 81 46.73 -2.54 2.73
C THR A 81 46.28 -1.19 3.32
N VAL A 82 45.52 -1.22 4.40
CA VAL A 82 45.17 -0.01 5.15
C VAL A 82 46.38 0.39 5.98
N THR A 83 46.99 1.53 5.64
CA THR A 83 48.03 2.14 6.47
C THR A 83 47.34 2.91 7.61
N PRO A 84 47.69 2.68 8.88
CA PRO A 84 47.11 3.44 9.98
C PRO A 84 47.55 4.92 9.88
N THR A 85 46.59 5.82 9.78
CA THR A 85 46.86 7.26 9.83
C THR A 85 47.13 7.69 11.27
N THR A 86 48.22 8.43 11.45
CA THR A 86 48.58 9.02 12.74
C THR A 86 47.56 10.11 13.09
N PRO A 87 47.04 10.15 14.34
CA PRO A 87 46.08 11.19 14.71
C PRO A 87 46.74 12.56 14.67
N VAL A 88 46.13 13.50 13.94
CA VAL A 88 46.54 14.89 13.87
C VAL A 88 46.40 15.50 15.26
N ARG A 89 47.53 15.90 15.86
CA ARG A 89 47.51 16.72 17.08
C ARG A 89 47.12 18.14 16.69
N VAL A 90 46.09 18.65 17.33
CA VAL A 90 45.64 20.05 17.17
C VAL A 90 46.59 20.91 18.00
N ASP A 91 47.25 21.88 17.38
CA ASP A 91 48.17 22.80 18.05
C ASP A 91 47.46 23.63 19.13
N ALA A 92 48.13 23.83 20.27
CA ALA A 92 47.64 24.56 21.43
C ALA A 92 47.48 26.09 21.22
N ASN A 93 47.74 26.59 20.00
CA ASN A 93 47.58 27.99 19.61
C ASN A 93 46.42 28.23 18.64
N ALA A 94 45.41 27.34 18.62
CA ALA A 94 44.19 27.59 17.88
C ALA A 94 43.51 28.89 18.41
N PRO A 95 43.23 29.88 17.55
CA PRO A 95 42.65 31.14 17.99
C PRO A 95 41.30 30.89 18.67
N GLU A 96 41.10 31.53 19.83
CA GLU A 96 39.85 31.47 20.60
C GLU A 96 38.66 31.76 19.67
N ARG A 97 37.60 30.92 19.78
CA ARG A 97 36.38 31.06 19.00
C ARG A 97 35.79 32.46 19.19
N ALA A 98 36.02 33.34 18.22
CA ALA A 98 35.24 34.56 18.08
C ALA A 98 33.75 34.19 18.03
N ALA A 99 32.95 34.95 18.77
CA ALA A 99 31.52 34.72 18.99
C ALA A 99 30.79 34.24 17.73
N ALA A 100 29.94 33.22 17.90
CA ALA A 100 29.17 32.59 16.84
C ALA A 100 28.53 33.64 15.93
N VAL A 101 29.12 33.79 14.75
CA VAL A 101 28.57 34.62 13.68
C VAL A 101 27.29 33.92 13.23
N ASP A 102 26.14 34.58 13.41
CA ASP A 102 24.86 34.06 12.95
C ASP A 102 24.83 33.99 11.42
N LEU A 103 25.19 32.82 10.91
CA LEU A 103 25.25 32.47 9.50
C LEU A 103 23.91 32.71 8.81
N ASN A 104 22.77 32.58 9.51
CA ASN A 104 21.46 32.80 8.91
C ASN A 104 21.25 34.27 8.52
N THR A 105 21.70 35.19 9.36
CA THR A 105 21.59 36.63 9.09
C THR A 105 22.48 37.07 7.92
N GLN A 106 23.66 36.45 7.74
CA GLN A 106 24.54 36.74 6.61
C GLN A 106 24.02 36.16 5.28
N VAL A 107 23.41 34.97 5.33
CA VAL A 107 22.79 34.34 4.15
C VAL A 107 21.60 35.17 3.65
N ALA A 108 20.77 35.70 4.56
CA ALA A 108 19.67 36.59 4.20
C ALA A 108 20.15 37.90 3.53
N ALA A 109 21.20 38.53 4.08
CA ALA A 109 21.76 39.76 3.51
C ALA A 109 22.55 39.52 2.20
N ALA A 110 23.08 38.32 1.98
CA ALA A 110 23.71 37.92 0.72
C ALA A 110 22.66 37.62 -0.37
N ALA A 111 21.56 36.97 0.01
CA ALA A 111 20.43 36.70 -0.89
C ALA A 111 19.76 37.99 -1.38
N ASP A 112 19.53 38.97 -0.49
CA ASP A 112 18.93 40.25 -0.87
C ASP A 112 19.85 41.09 -1.79
N ARG A 113 21.18 40.99 -1.59
CA ARG A 113 22.17 41.60 -2.48
C ARG A 113 22.26 40.91 -3.85
N ALA A 114 22.11 39.59 -3.90
CA ALA A 114 22.09 38.83 -5.16
C ALA A 114 20.83 39.13 -5.98
N ALA A 115 19.67 39.28 -5.32
CA ALA A 115 18.41 39.61 -5.98
C ALA A 115 18.42 40.99 -6.67
N ARG A 116 19.10 41.97 -6.08
CA ARG A 116 19.19 43.34 -6.64
C ARG A 116 20.17 43.48 -7.80
N ARG A 117 21.10 42.54 -7.99
CA ARG A 117 22.23 42.69 -8.93
C ARG A 117 22.04 42.01 -10.28
N GLY A 118 20.87 41.41 -10.54
CA GLY A 118 20.56 40.82 -11.86
C GLY A 118 21.59 39.79 -12.33
N LEU A 119 22.25 39.08 -11.41
CA LEU A 119 23.20 38.04 -11.74
C LEU A 119 22.43 36.82 -12.27
N PRO A 120 22.92 36.14 -13.33
CA PRO A 120 22.29 34.93 -13.84
C PRO A 120 22.49 33.79 -12.83
N ALA A 121 21.57 33.68 -11.87
CA ALA A 121 21.49 32.52 -11.00
C ALA A 121 20.72 31.43 -11.75
N THR A 122 21.40 30.32 -12.04
CA THR A 122 20.75 29.08 -12.46
C THR A 122 19.75 28.70 -11.37
N ARG A 123 18.45 28.92 -11.64
CA ARG A 123 17.38 28.51 -10.71
C ARG A 123 17.39 27.00 -10.64
N VAL A 124 17.95 26.45 -9.55
CA VAL A 124 17.73 25.06 -9.19
C VAL A 124 16.30 24.98 -8.67
N ASP A 125 15.43 24.37 -9.46
CA ASP A 125 14.04 24.09 -9.10
C ASP A 125 14.03 22.98 -8.04
N LEU A 126 14.14 23.36 -6.76
CA LEU A 126 13.93 22.47 -5.63
C LEU A 126 12.43 22.17 -5.54
N ARG A 127 11.95 21.27 -6.39
CA ARG A 127 10.59 20.77 -6.29
C ARG A 127 10.43 19.99 -4.98
N PRO A 128 9.33 20.18 -4.24
CA PRO A 128 9.04 19.33 -3.09
C PRO A 128 8.96 17.87 -3.58
N VAL A 129 9.72 17.01 -2.91
CA VAL A 129 9.74 15.57 -3.13
C VAL A 129 8.30 15.05 -3.09
N SER A 130 7.87 14.33 -4.13
CA SER A 130 6.48 13.86 -4.26
C SER A 130 6.07 13.02 -3.05
N ALA A 131 4.77 13.01 -2.71
CA ALA A 131 4.23 12.18 -1.64
C ALA A 131 4.58 10.69 -1.84
N ASP A 132 4.68 10.23 -3.09
CA ASP A 132 5.09 8.86 -3.42
C ASP A 132 6.58 8.61 -3.10
N ALA A 133 7.45 9.62 -3.20
CA ALA A 133 8.85 9.52 -2.82
C ALA A 133 9.06 9.60 -1.29
N HIS A 134 8.18 10.31 -0.56
CA HIS A 134 8.13 10.22 0.90
C HIS A 134 7.68 8.84 1.37
N ALA A 135 6.63 8.28 0.76
CA ALA A 135 6.15 6.93 1.08
C ALA A 135 7.22 5.86 0.77
N ALA A 136 7.97 6.02 -0.34
CA ALA A 136 9.09 5.13 -0.66
C ALA A 136 10.23 5.24 0.36
N LEU A 137 10.57 6.46 0.80
CA LEU A 137 11.58 6.68 1.84
C LEU A 137 11.14 6.14 3.19
N GLU A 138 9.86 6.29 3.56
CA GLU A 138 9.29 5.70 4.77
C GLU A 138 9.32 4.17 4.74
N ALA A 139 9.01 3.55 3.58
CA ALA A 139 9.12 2.11 3.40
C ALA A 139 10.58 1.61 3.48
N GLU A 140 11.54 2.35 2.94
CA GLU A 140 12.96 2.02 3.11
C GLU A 140 13.42 2.19 4.56
N LEU A 141 13.01 3.25 5.25
CA LEU A 141 13.31 3.47 6.67
C LEU A 141 12.67 2.41 7.56
N ALA A 142 11.47 1.94 7.23
CA ALA A 142 10.81 0.82 7.89
C ALA A 142 11.59 -0.48 7.71
N SER A 143 12.05 -0.77 6.49
CA SER A 143 12.93 -1.91 6.19
C SER A 143 14.24 -1.83 6.98
N ILE A 144 14.85 -0.64 7.07
CA ILE A 144 16.05 -0.40 7.87
C ILE A 144 15.76 -0.62 9.36
N ARG A 145 14.64 -0.12 9.90
CA ARG A 145 14.23 -0.36 11.29
C ARG A 145 14.00 -1.85 11.57
N GLY A 146 13.42 -2.59 10.63
CA GLY A 146 13.25 -4.05 10.71
C GLY A 146 14.58 -4.80 10.72
N LEU A 147 15.51 -4.42 9.84
CA LEU A 147 16.86 -4.99 9.79
C LEU A 147 17.67 -4.65 11.05
N VAL A 148 17.60 -3.41 11.54
CA VAL A 148 18.26 -3.00 12.80
C VAL A 148 17.68 -3.78 13.97
N SER A 149 16.37 -3.94 14.02
CA SER A 149 15.67 -4.77 15.00
C SER A 149 16.15 -6.21 14.97
N GLN A 150 16.25 -6.80 13.78
CA GLN A 150 16.73 -8.16 13.58
C GLN A 150 18.21 -8.31 13.96
N VAL A 151 19.05 -7.33 13.63
CA VAL A 151 20.47 -7.26 14.03
C VAL A 151 20.57 -7.16 15.55
N LEU A 152 19.86 -6.25 16.21
CA LEU A 152 19.87 -6.14 17.67
C LEU A 152 19.42 -7.44 18.36
N GLN A 153 18.44 -8.15 17.78
CA GLN A 153 18.04 -9.48 18.24
C GLN A 153 19.11 -10.55 17.96
N THR A 154 19.81 -10.49 16.84
CA THR A 154 20.91 -11.44 16.55
C THR A 154 22.13 -11.15 17.41
N THR A 155 22.53 -9.89 17.63
CA THR A 155 23.63 -9.52 18.53
C THR A 155 23.35 -9.93 19.97
N ARG A 156 22.07 -9.85 20.41
CA ARG A 156 21.62 -10.42 21.69
C ARG A 156 21.67 -11.95 21.74
N ARG A 157 21.58 -12.64 20.58
CA ARG A 157 21.73 -14.11 20.46
C ARG A 157 23.19 -14.57 20.37
N THR A 158 24.10 -13.79 19.78
CA THR A 158 25.50 -14.20 19.57
C THR A 158 26.41 -13.91 20.78
N ALA A 159 26.00 -13.09 21.73
CA ALA A 159 26.74 -12.84 22.98
C ALA A 159 26.80 -14.06 23.94
N VAL A 160 26.25 -15.21 23.56
CA VAL A 160 26.06 -16.39 24.44
C VAL A 160 27.15 -17.46 24.30
N ARG A 161 28.27 -17.23 23.60
CA ARG A 161 29.40 -18.20 23.64
C ARG A 161 30.76 -17.54 23.62
N VAL A 162 31.22 -17.06 24.78
CA VAL A 162 32.64 -17.07 25.18
C VAL A 162 32.71 -17.48 26.64
N ASP A 163 33.72 -18.31 26.95
CA ASP A 163 33.84 -19.25 28.06
C ASP A 163 33.85 -18.67 29.48
N GLY A 164 33.42 -19.52 30.41
CA GLY A 164 34.23 -19.92 31.56
C GLY A 164 34.74 -18.81 32.49
N THR A 165 34.07 -18.72 33.63
CA THR A 165 34.49 -18.15 34.92
C THR A 165 34.30 -16.67 35.20
N ASP A 166 33.51 -16.48 36.26
CA ASP A 166 33.37 -15.40 37.24
C ASP A 166 32.73 -14.05 36.87
N SER A 167 31.45 -14.00 37.24
CA SER A 167 30.71 -12.84 37.76
C SER A 167 30.35 -11.71 36.78
N LEU A 168 29.32 -11.97 35.97
CA LEU A 168 28.10 -11.15 35.92
C LEU A 168 26.93 -12.10 35.65
N THR A 169 26.01 -12.27 36.62
CA THR A 169 24.76 -12.99 36.40
C THR A 169 23.88 -12.17 35.46
N PHE A 170 23.89 -12.54 34.18
CA PHE A 170 22.92 -12.12 33.20
C PHE A 170 22.26 -13.39 32.66
N THR A 171 20.96 -13.56 32.90
CA THR A 171 20.14 -14.65 32.36
C THR A 171 19.71 -14.30 30.93
N PRO A 172 20.28 -14.91 29.88
CA PRO A 172 19.84 -14.70 28.51
C PRO A 172 18.54 -15.50 28.33
N GLY A 173 17.41 -14.82 28.46
CA GLY A 173 16.07 -15.45 28.43
C GLY A 173 14.93 -14.62 29.01
N ASP A 174 15.21 -13.50 29.68
CA ASP A 174 14.16 -12.75 30.37
C ASP A 174 13.38 -11.82 29.42
N ARG A 175 12.28 -12.39 28.91
CA ARG A 175 11.12 -11.77 28.25
C ARG A 175 11.41 -10.82 27.08
N VAL A 176 11.06 -11.28 25.88
CA VAL A 176 10.90 -10.39 24.74
C VAL A 176 9.88 -9.31 25.13
N ASP A 177 10.24 -8.04 24.94
CA ASP A 177 9.39 -6.89 25.27
C ASP A 177 8.04 -7.07 24.55
N PRO A 178 6.92 -7.25 25.28
CA PRO A 178 5.65 -7.55 24.64
C PRO A 178 5.17 -6.45 23.69
N LEU A 179 5.55 -5.19 23.94
CA LEU A 179 5.25 -4.10 23.02
C LEU A 179 6.03 -4.24 21.72
N PHE A 180 7.27 -4.68 21.79
CA PHE A 180 8.11 -4.88 20.62
C PHE A 180 7.60 -6.03 19.74
N ASP A 181 7.12 -7.12 20.35
CA ASP A 181 6.51 -8.24 19.60
C ASP A 181 5.22 -7.81 18.90
N LEU A 182 4.39 -7.01 19.57
CA LEU A 182 3.18 -6.44 18.96
C LEU A 182 3.53 -5.46 17.84
N TYR A 183 4.56 -4.63 18.01
CA TYR A 183 5.02 -3.72 16.95
C TYR A 183 5.37 -4.48 15.67
N ASN A 184 6.15 -5.57 15.79
CA ASN A 184 6.52 -6.40 14.64
C ASN A 184 5.29 -7.09 14.03
N THR A 185 4.42 -7.65 14.88
CA THR A 185 3.17 -8.30 14.42
C THR A 185 2.30 -7.34 13.61
N LEU A 186 2.12 -6.10 14.09
CA LEU A 186 1.31 -5.10 13.39
C LEU A 186 2.00 -4.61 12.10
N THR A 187 3.33 -4.55 12.09
CA THR A 187 4.10 -4.23 10.88
C THR A 187 3.95 -5.32 9.82
N GLU A 188 4.01 -6.60 10.22
CA GLU A 188 3.79 -7.76 9.32
C GLU A 188 2.35 -7.81 8.79
N GLN A 189 1.40 -7.14 9.45
CA GLN A 189 0.01 -7.01 9.01
C GLN A 189 -0.22 -5.79 8.09
N ASP A 190 0.86 -5.14 7.63
CA ASP A 190 0.83 -3.96 6.77
C ASP A 190 0.05 -2.77 7.38
N LEU A 191 0.03 -2.64 8.72
CA LEU A 191 -0.49 -1.43 9.34
C LEU A 191 0.50 -0.26 9.10
N PRO A 192 0.00 0.95 8.81
CA PRO A 192 0.87 2.12 8.69
C PRO A 192 1.64 2.38 9.98
N HIS A 193 2.95 2.65 9.87
CA HIS A 193 3.83 2.87 11.03
C HIS A 193 3.31 3.94 11.99
N GLN A 194 2.72 5.02 11.46
CA GLN A 194 2.12 6.06 12.29
C GLN A 194 1.03 5.50 13.22
N VAL A 195 0.17 4.61 12.72
CA VAL A 195 -0.89 3.98 13.52
C VAL A 195 -0.29 3.04 14.57
N ILE A 196 0.76 2.29 14.20
CA ILE A 196 1.46 1.39 15.12
C ILE A 196 2.13 2.17 16.24
N ASP A 197 2.87 3.24 15.90
CA ASP A 197 3.57 4.10 16.85
C ASP A 197 2.59 4.71 17.85
N ASP A 198 1.45 5.24 17.39
CA ASP A 198 0.40 5.81 18.23
C ASP A 198 -0.23 4.77 19.17
N LEU A 199 -0.48 3.55 18.67
CA LEU A 199 -1.04 2.45 19.47
C LEU A 199 -0.05 1.96 20.54
N ILE A 200 1.22 1.80 20.18
CA ILE A 200 2.27 1.31 21.08
C ILE A 200 2.59 2.35 22.16
N ALA A 201 2.79 3.61 21.79
CA ALA A 201 3.03 4.69 22.75
C ALA A 201 1.85 4.82 23.73
N GLY A 202 0.62 4.85 23.20
CA GLY A 202 -0.56 4.93 24.04
C GLY A 202 -0.78 3.70 24.95
N THR A 203 -0.36 2.51 24.52
CA THR A 203 -0.40 1.30 25.37
C THR A 203 0.65 1.39 26.48
N ARG A 204 1.85 1.89 26.16
CA ARG A 204 2.93 2.07 27.12
C ARG A 204 2.58 3.07 28.23
N ASP A 205 1.97 4.19 27.87
CA ASP A 205 1.63 5.26 28.81
C ASP A 205 0.50 4.86 29.79
N GLU A 206 -0.29 3.84 29.44
CA GLU A 206 -1.42 3.36 30.24
C GLU A 206 -1.02 2.27 31.25
N LEU A 207 0.10 1.58 31.03
CA LEU A 207 0.51 0.41 31.79
C LEU A 207 1.68 0.70 32.74
N SER A 208 1.63 0.12 33.93
CA SER A 208 2.75 0.10 34.87
C SER A 208 3.89 -0.80 34.39
N ALA A 209 5.09 -0.63 34.95
CA ALA A 209 6.25 -1.46 34.61
C ALA A 209 6.02 -2.97 34.86
N GLY A 210 5.20 -3.32 35.86
CA GLY A 210 4.84 -4.72 36.13
C GLY A 210 3.88 -5.28 35.09
N GLU A 211 2.91 -4.48 34.64
CA GLU A 211 1.94 -4.86 33.61
C GLU A 211 2.58 -4.96 32.22
N LEU A 212 3.55 -4.11 31.92
CA LEU A 212 4.34 -4.17 30.68
C LEU A 212 5.13 -5.48 30.52
N ALA A 213 5.40 -6.19 31.62
CA ALA A 213 6.06 -7.48 31.59
C ALA A 213 5.10 -8.64 31.28
N ASP A 214 3.78 -8.42 31.30
CA ASP A 214 2.76 -9.43 31.00
C ASP A 214 2.22 -9.27 29.57
N PRO A 215 2.55 -10.19 28.64
CA PRO A 215 2.08 -10.10 27.26
C PRO A 215 0.56 -10.11 27.10
N ALA A 216 -0.17 -10.75 28.02
CA ALA A 216 -1.64 -10.80 27.94
C ALA A 216 -2.23 -9.42 28.23
N ILE A 217 -1.75 -8.74 29.28
CA ILE A 217 -2.21 -7.42 29.69
C ILE A 217 -1.87 -6.38 28.60
N VAL A 218 -0.65 -6.43 28.07
CA VAL A 218 -0.22 -5.54 26.99
C VAL A 218 -1.10 -5.72 25.75
N ARG A 219 -1.36 -6.97 25.35
CA ARG A 219 -2.19 -7.28 24.18
C ARG A 219 -3.64 -6.83 24.37
N GLU A 220 -4.23 -7.09 25.54
CA GLU A 220 -5.61 -6.69 25.83
C GLU A 220 -5.76 -5.17 25.81
N THR A 221 -4.81 -4.45 26.41
CA THR A 221 -4.78 -2.99 26.42
C THR A 221 -4.65 -2.43 25.01
N LEU A 222 -3.73 -2.95 24.20
CA LEU A 222 -3.59 -2.54 22.79
C LEU A 222 -4.88 -2.78 21.99
N LEU A 223 -5.52 -3.95 22.16
CA LEU A 223 -6.78 -4.26 21.47
C LEU A 223 -7.92 -3.33 21.92
N ARG A 224 -8.02 -3.02 23.21
CA ARG A 224 -8.98 -2.03 23.72
C ARG A 224 -8.75 -0.67 23.08
N ARG A 225 -7.49 -0.24 22.99
CA ARG A 225 -7.12 1.03 22.33
C ARG A 225 -7.47 1.03 20.85
N LEU A 226 -7.13 -0.03 20.12
CA LEU A 226 -7.50 -0.20 18.73
C LEU A 226 -9.03 -0.19 18.55
N ALA A 227 -9.78 -0.85 19.41
CA ALA A 227 -11.24 -0.81 19.37
C ALA A 227 -11.79 0.61 19.60
N SER A 228 -11.16 1.39 20.49
CA SER A 228 -11.57 2.76 20.79
C SER A 228 -11.31 3.76 19.65
N THR A 229 -10.34 3.47 18.77
CA THR A 229 -10.05 4.32 17.60
C THR A 229 -11.00 4.03 16.43
N LEU A 230 -11.61 2.84 16.39
CA LEU A 230 -12.55 2.43 15.36
C LEU A 230 -13.95 2.95 15.65
N ARG A 231 -14.37 3.97 14.89
CA ARG A 231 -15.77 4.42 14.88
C ARG A 231 -16.61 3.45 14.06
N VAL A 232 -17.53 2.76 14.71
CA VAL A 232 -18.46 1.84 14.05
C VAL A 232 -19.86 2.47 14.02
N ALA A 233 -20.44 2.55 12.83
CA ALA A 233 -21.84 2.93 12.69
C ALA A 233 -22.74 1.69 12.83
N GLY A 234 -23.90 1.85 13.48
CA GLY A 234 -24.96 0.85 13.47
C GLY A 234 -25.68 0.79 12.10
N PRO A 235 -26.76 0.00 11.99
CA PRO A 235 -27.58 -0.02 10.79
C PRO A 235 -28.05 1.38 10.42
N THR A 236 -28.06 1.70 9.12
CA THR A 236 -28.53 2.99 8.62
C THR A 236 -29.97 3.24 9.07
N ALA A 237 -30.20 4.38 9.70
CA ALA A 237 -31.53 4.81 10.13
C ALA A 237 -32.24 5.56 8.98
N PRO A 238 -33.59 5.52 8.92
CA PRO A 238 -34.35 6.36 8.02
C PRO A 238 -34.05 7.85 8.26
N THR A 239 -33.80 8.59 7.18
CA THR A 239 -33.52 10.03 7.23
C THR A 239 -34.75 10.91 6.95
N GLY A 240 -35.91 10.30 6.70
CA GLY A 240 -37.17 10.99 6.39
C GLY A 240 -38.28 10.03 5.94
N GLU A 241 -39.26 10.56 5.22
CA GLU A 241 -40.26 9.74 4.52
C GLU A 241 -39.65 9.12 3.25
N GLY A 242 -39.82 7.80 3.08
CA GLY A 242 -39.31 7.04 1.93
C GLY A 242 -38.21 6.03 2.29
N PRO A 243 -37.64 5.36 1.27
CA PRO A 243 -36.60 4.35 1.48
C PRO A 243 -35.31 4.95 2.03
N ILE A 244 -34.59 4.17 2.82
CA ILE A 244 -33.18 4.43 3.11
C ILE A 244 -32.40 4.26 1.81
N VAL A 245 -31.65 5.28 1.39
CA VAL A 245 -30.80 5.20 0.20
C VAL A 245 -29.34 5.04 0.61
N GLU A 246 -28.73 3.92 0.22
CA GLU A 246 -27.31 3.63 0.49
C GLU A 246 -26.52 3.53 -0.81
N THR A 247 -25.49 4.35 -0.94
CA THR A 247 -24.64 4.39 -2.13
C THR A 247 -23.24 3.93 -1.80
N LEU A 248 -22.72 2.95 -2.54
CA LEU A 248 -21.35 2.48 -2.36
C LEU A 248 -20.42 3.25 -3.28
N VAL A 249 -19.43 3.93 -2.71
CA VAL A 249 -18.42 4.72 -3.43
C VAL A 249 -17.01 4.24 -3.09
N GLY A 250 -16.06 4.43 -4.01
CA GLY A 250 -14.66 4.08 -3.79
C GLY A 250 -13.92 3.58 -5.03
N PRO A 251 -12.61 3.27 -4.90
CA PRO A 251 -11.75 2.90 -6.02
C PRO A 251 -12.22 1.65 -6.81
N THR A 252 -11.65 1.45 -7.99
CA THR A 252 -11.81 0.21 -8.74
C THR A 252 -11.25 -0.97 -7.95
N GLY A 253 -11.96 -2.11 -7.95
CA GLY A 253 -11.47 -3.36 -7.35
C GLY A 253 -11.66 -3.50 -5.84
N VAL A 254 -12.11 -2.48 -5.11
CA VAL A 254 -12.34 -2.55 -3.64
C VAL A 254 -13.55 -3.40 -3.22
N GLY A 255 -14.28 -3.96 -4.18
CA GLY A 255 -15.38 -4.88 -3.92
C GLY A 255 -16.79 -4.29 -3.83
N LYS A 256 -17.03 -3.05 -4.27
CA LYS A 256 -18.36 -2.37 -4.22
C LYS A 256 -19.54 -3.23 -4.72
N THR A 257 -19.48 -3.69 -5.96
CA THR A 257 -20.50 -4.55 -6.59
C THR A 257 -20.73 -5.86 -5.83
N THR A 258 -19.68 -6.45 -5.26
CA THR A 258 -19.82 -7.66 -4.44
C THR A 258 -20.43 -7.34 -3.08
N THR A 259 -20.05 -6.22 -2.48
CA THR A 259 -20.55 -5.77 -1.17
C THR A 259 -22.02 -5.36 -1.26
N ILE A 260 -22.45 -4.69 -2.33
CA ILE A 260 -23.84 -4.27 -2.48
C ILE A 260 -24.79 -5.47 -2.60
N ALA A 261 -24.37 -6.53 -3.31
CA ALA A 261 -25.14 -7.77 -3.39
C ALA A 261 -25.27 -8.45 -2.01
N LYS A 262 -24.20 -8.43 -1.20
CA LYS A 262 -24.23 -8.94 0.18
C LYS A 262 -25.15 -8.12 1.07
N LEU A 263 -25.13 -6.78 0.96
CA LEU A 263 -26.03 -5.90 1.70
C LEU A 263 -27.49 -6.14 1.28
N ALA A 264 -27.75 -6.27 -0.02
CA ALA A 264 -29.08 -6.56 -0.55
C ALA A 264 -29.63 -7.88 0.00
N ALA A 265 -28.80 -8.93 -0.01
CA ALA A 265 -29.14 -10.22 0.58
C ALA A 265 -29.37 -10.12 2.09
N ALA A 266 -28.56 -9.35 2.83
CA ALA A 266 -28.76 -9.13 4.26
C ALA A 266 -30.09 -8.43 4.56
N HIS A 267 -30.41 -7.34 3.83
CA HIS A 267 -31.68 -6.64 3.96
C HIS A 267 -32.88 -7.51 3.64
N LYS A 268 -32.82 -8.27 2.54
CA LYS A 268 -33.92 -9.14 2.13
C LYS A 268 -34.11 -10.34 3.05
N LEU A 269 -33.04 -11.08 3.35
CA LEU A 269 -33.10 -12.40 3.98
C LEU A 269 -33.04 -12.34 5.51
N ARG A 270 -32.29 -11.39 6.09
CA ARG A 270 -32.13 -11.29 7.54
C ARG A 270 -33.09 -10.29 8.17
N TYR A 271 -33.33 -9.16 7.49
CA TYR A 271 -34.15 -8.07 8.01
C TYR A 271 -35.56 -8.01 7.39
N GLY A 272 -35.86 -8.86 6.41
CA GLY A 272 -37.19 -8.95 5.79
C GLY A 272 -37.62 -7.68 5.03
N ARG A 273 -36.67 -6.82 4.64
CA ARG A 273 -36.95 -5.53 4.01
C ARG A 273 -37.30 -5.67 2.53
N ALA A 274 -38.13 -4.78 2.03
CA ALA A 274 -38.30 -4.50 0.61
C ALA A 274 -37.06 -3.74 0.10
N VAL A 275 -36.33 -4.34 -0.85
CA VAL A 275 -35.05 -3.83 -1.33
C VAL A 275 -35.15 -3.52 -2.82
N GLY A 276 -34.79 -2.30 -3.21
CA GLY A 276 -34.50 -1.93 -4.59
C GLY A 276 -32.99 -1.87 -4.82
N LEU A 277 -32.52 -2.33 -5.99
CA LEU A 277 -31.12 -2.25 -6.37
C LEU A 277 -30.99 -1.40 -7.64
N ILE A 278 -30.07 -0.44 -7.63
CA ILE A 278 -29.73 0.40 -8.78
C ILE A 278 -28.25 0.21 -9.09
N THR A 279 -27.89 0.04 -10.36
CA THR A 279 -26.48 0.11 -10.79
C THR A 279 -26.27 1.23 -11.80
N ALA A 280 -25.29 2.07 -11.51
CA ALA A 280 -24.72 3.05 -12.42
C ALA A 280 -23.35 2.61 -12.97
N ASP A 281 -22.83 1.43 -12.58
CA ASP A 281 -21.58 0.88 -13.12
C ASP A 281 -21.82 0.21 -14.49
N THR A 282 -22.12 1.04 -15.49
CA THR A 282 -22.26 0.61 -16.89
C THR A 282 -20.93 0.54 -17.63
N TYR A 283 -19.84 0.99 -17.01
CA TYR A 283 -18.49 0.89 -17.57
C TYR A 283 -18.00 -0.56 -17.62
N ARG A 284 -18.40 -1.37 -16.64
CA ARG A 284 -18.09 -2.80 -16.57
C ARG A 284 -19.31 -3.60 -17.00
N ILE A 285 -19.43 -3.93 -18.29
CA ILE A 285 -20.55 -4.72 -18.84
C ILE A 285 -20.83 -5.98 -17.99
N ALA A 286 -19.78 -6.70 -17.56
CA ALA A 286 -19.91 -7.87 -16.72
C ALA A 286 -20.46 -7.59 -15.29
N ALA A 287 -20.31 -6.37 -14.77
CA ALA A 287 -20.83 -5.98 -13.46
C ALA A 287 -22.36 -5.89 -13.47
N VAL A 288 -22.94 -5.35 -14.56
CA VAL A 288 -24.40 -5.32 -14.73
C VAL A 288 -24.98 -6.74 -14.77
N GLU A 289 -24.39 -7.63 -15.57
CA GLU A 289 -24.85 -9.03 -15.66
C GLU A 289 -24.65 -9.80 -14.34
N GLN A 290 -23.55 -9.53 -13.63
CA GLN A 290 -23.31 -10.08 -12.31
C GLN A 290 -24.38 -9.62 -11.30
N LEU A 291 -24.70 -8.33 -11.26
CA LEU A 291 -25.76 -7.82 -10.38
C LEU A 291 -27.14 -8.33 -10.78
N ARG A 292 -27.43 -8.47 -12.08
CA ARG A 292 -28.68 -9.06 -12.57
C ARG A 292 -28.83 -10.49 -12.08
N THR A 293 -27.75 -11.27 -12.14
CA THR A 293 -27.72 -12.64 -11.62
C THR A 293 -28.01 -12.66 -10.12
N TYR A 294 -27.31 -11.84 -9.32
CA TYR A 294 -27.55 -11.79 -7.88
C TYR A 294 -28.96 -11.30 -7.53
N ALA A 295 -29.46 -10.26 -8.19
CA ALA A 295 -30.79 -9.73 -7.98
C ALA A 295 -31.87 -10.79 -8.29
N GLY A 296 -31.70 -11.55 -9.37
CA GLY A 296 -32.57 -12.68 -9.70
C GLY A 296 -32.53 -13.80 -8.66
N ILE A 297 -31.35 -14.15 -8.14
CA ILE A 297 -31.20 -15.15 -7.07
C ILE A 297 -31.85 -14.69 -5.77
N ILE A 298 -31.68 -13.42 -5.40
CA ILE A 298 -32.20 -12.85 -4.15
C ILE A 298 -33.72 -12.54 -4.26
N GLY A 299 -34.23 -12.36 -5.48
CA GLY A 299 -35.61 -12.00 -5.74
C GLY A 299 -35.90 -10.53 -5.43
N ILE A 300 -35.03 -9.62 -5.90
CA ILE A 300 -35.16 -8.17 -5.75
C ILE A 300 -35.13 -7.48 -7.11
N PRO A 301 -35.85 -6.35 -7.30
CA PRO A 301 -35.78 -5.60 -8.53
C PRO A 301 -34.42 -4.90 -8.72
N LEU A 302 -33.95 -4.85 -9.96
CA LEU A 302 -32.73 -4.18 -10.39
C LEU A 302 -33.02 -3.18 -11.51
N GLU A 303 -32.55 -1.95 -11.35
CA GLU A 303 -32.54 -0.90 -12.38
C GLU A 303 -31.11 -0.59 -12.82
N VAL A 304 -30.91 -0.46 -14.14
CA VAL A 304 -29.64 -0.04 -14.73
C VAL A 304 -29.83 1.39 -15.24
N VAL A 305 -29.02 2.32 -14.74
CA VAL A 305 -29.17 3.75 -15.03
C VAL A 305 -27.91 4.32 -15.65
N LEU A 306 -28.07 5.10 -16.72
CA LEU A 306 -27.00 5.79 -17.45
C LEU A 306 -27.08 7.31 -17.28
N THR A 307 -28.27 7.84 -16.98
CA THR A 307 -28.52 9.28 -16.93
C THR A 307 -29.16 9.70 -15.60
N PRO A 308 -29.04 10.98 -15.20
CA PRO A 308 -29.73 11.52 -14.03
C PRO A 308 -31.25 11.37 -14.09
N ASP A 309 -31.86 11.51 -15.27
CA ASP A 309 -33.30 11.35 -15.46
C ASP A 309 -33.74 9.89 -15.25
N GLU A 310 -32.95 8.93 -15.73
CA GLU A 310 -33.17 7.51 -15.45
C GLU A 310 -33.02 7.19 -13.96
N MET A 311 -32.07 7.82 -13.27
CA MET A 311 -31.92 7.69 -11.81
C MET A 311 -33.14 8.23 -11.08
N ALA A 312 -33.68 9.39 -11.49
CA ALA A 312 -34.90 9.94 -10.92
C ALA A 312 -36.08 8.98 -11.11
N ALA A 313 -36.25 8.45 -12.32
CA ALA A 313 -37.31 7.48 -12.61
C ALA A 313 -37.15 6.16 -11.83
N ALA A 314 -35.91 5.67 -11.65
CA ALA A 314 -35.63 4.47 -10.87
C ALA A 314 -35.91 4.68 -9.37
N ARG A 315 -35.57 5.85 -8.82
CA ARG A 315 -35.92 6.22 -7.44
C ARG A 315 -37.43 6.20 -7.24
N ASP A 316 -38.18 6.78 -8.17
CA ASP A 316 -39.64 6.84 -8.07
C ASP A 316 -40.28 5.44 -8.16
N ARG A 317 -39.73 4.54 -8.99
CA ARG A 317 -40.14 3.12 -9.04
C ARG A 317 -39.88 2.37 -7.73
N PHE A 318 -38.87 2.78 -6.96
CA PHE A 318 -38.51 2.19 -5.68
C PHE A 318 -39.03 2.96 -4.46
N ALA A 319 -39.93 3.92 -4.64
CA ALA A 319 -40.49 4.71 -3.53
C ALA A 319 -41.20 3.86 -2.45
N SER A 320 -41.69 2.66 -2.79
CA SER A 320 -42.32 1.73 -1.87
C SER A 320 -41.35 0.74 -1.20
N CYS A 321 -40.06 0.78 -1.54
CA CYS A 321 -39.06 -0.05 -0.88
C CYS A 321 -38.72 0.52 0.50
N ASP A 322 -38.19 -0.32 1.39
CA ASP A 322 -37.63 0.13 2.66
C ASP A 322 -36.18 0.61 2.48
N VAL A 323 -35.45 0.01 1.53
CA VAL A 323 -34.05 0.30 1.24
C VAL A 323 -33.82 0.32 -0.27
N VAL A 324 -33.08 1.31 -0.75
CA VAL A 324 -32.55 1.38 -2.12
C VAL A 324 -31.04 1.39 -2.04
N LEU A 325 -30.42 0.41 -2.69
CA LEU A 325 -28.96 0.27 -2.75
C LEU A 325 -28.46 0.71 -4.12
N ILE A 326 -27.43 1.56 -4.17
CA ILE A 326 -26.87 2.11 -5.41
C ILE A 326 -25.41 1.69 -5.59
N ASP A 327 -25.13 0.93 -6.66
CA ASP A 327 -23.76 0.57 -7.08
C ASP A 327 -23.21 1.64 -8.03
N THR A 328 -21.95 2.02 -7.82
CA THR A 328 -21.29 3.07 -8.60
C THR A 328 -20.01 2.58 -9.26
N PRO A 329 -19.60 3.17 -10.40
CA PRO A 329 -18.31 2.89 -11.00
C PRO A 329 -17.15 3.14 -10.01
N GLY A 330 -16.10 2.34 -10.11
CA GLY A 330 -14.87 2.61 -9.37
C GLY A 330 -14.16 3.89 -9.84
N ARG A 331 -13.85 4.78 -8.90
CA ARG A 331 -13.11 6.03 -9.16
C ARG A 331 -11.96 6.20 -8.19
N SER A 332 -10.79 6.55 -8.72
CA SER A 332 -9.62 6.85 -7.89
C SER A 332 -9.82 8.20 -7.20
N PRO A 333 -9.60 8.31 -5.88
CA PRO A 333 -9.64 9.60 -5.17
C PRO A 333 -8.53 10.55 -5.64
N ARG A 334 -7.52 10.06 -6.37
CA ARG A 334 -6.44 10.87 -6.96
C ARG A 334 -6.80 11.43 -8.35
N ASP A 335 -7.88 10.97 -8.97
CA ASP A 335 -8.30 11.38 -10.31
C ASP A 335 -9.26 12.58 -10.27
N LYS A 336 -8.69 13.77 -10.03
CA LYS A 336 -9.44 15.03 -9.87
C LYS A 336 -10.25 15.45 -11.09
N ALA A 337 -9.94 14.93 -12.27
CA ALA A 337 -10.64 15.28 -13.51
C ALA A 337 -11.95 14.50 -13.70
N ARG A 338 -12.21 13.49 -12.85
CA ARG A 338 -13.34 12.56 -12.95
C ARG A 338 -14.10 12.35 -11.63
N LEU A 339 -13.75 13.11 -10.60
CA LEU A 339 -14.54 13.31 -9.37
C LEU A 339 -15.53 14.46 -9.60
#